data_AF-A0A286RIG5-F1
#
_entry.id   AF-A0A286RIG5-F1
#
_cell.length_a   1.000
_cell.length_b   1.000
_cell.length_c   1.000
_cell.angle_alpha   90.00
_cell.angle_beta   90.00
_cell.angle_gamma   90.00
#
_symmetry.space_group_name_H-M   'P 1'
#
loop_
_entity.id
_entity.type
_entity.pdbx_description
1 polymer ?
#
loop_
_entity_poly.entity_id
_entity_poly.type
_entity_poly.pdbx_seq_one_letter_code
_entity_poly.pdbx_strand_id
1 'polypeptide(L)'
;MLVVTCPSCQARLKVSSQFTGRAGKCPRCGEIVPIRQSEQTPPSTAPTGAAGSSPPPAEDEDLPHIEHPDRLVRHFHYLVCDRQGLVATWESNGQGWMIRSGTTFVRAVRNADKLPAQGDFKLVELQIVPHPDGSHRLEGLHVYQLASRYALTRIERGEDAILGAIRGPGSLNRDQKAAVFRYIREKFMRPMWEDNQALIDYLTNQDYHSPGISPPTHPASPA
;
A
#
# COMPACT_ATOMS: atom_id res chain seq x y z
N MET A 1 26.58 0.84 19.38
CA MET A 1 26.97 0.01 20.56
C MET A 1 26.85 -1.45 20.16
N LEU A 2 27.73 -2.32 20.65
CA LEU A 2 27.67 -3.76 20.43
C LEU A 2 26.96 -4.44 21.62
N VAL A 3 26.16 -5.47 21.37
CA VAL A 3 25.60 -6.32 22.44
C VAL A 3 26.33 -7.66 22.42
N VAL A 4 27.05 -7.97 23.49
CA VAL A 4 27.84 -9.20 23.63
C VAL A 4 27.26 -10.03 24.76
N THR A 5 26.99 -11.31 24.52
CA THR A 5 26.53 -12.23 25.56
C THR A 5 27.74 -12.84 26.27
N CYS A 6 27.81 -12.74 27.60
CA CYS A 6 28.86 -13.40 28.38
C CYS A 6 28.68 -14.93 28.34
N PRO A 7 29.69 -15.74 27.98
CA PRO A 7 29.55 -17.20 27.89
C PRO A 7 29.36 -17.88 29.26
N SER A 8 29.85 -17.27 30.35
CA SER A 8 29.78 -17.84 31.71
C SER A 8 28.43 -17.61 32.39
N CYS A 9 27.91 -16.37 32.37
CA CYS A 9 26.65 -16.02 33.05
C CYS A 9 25.48 -15.65 32.12
N GLN A 10 25.66 -15.78 30.80
CA GLN A 10 24.68 -15.44 29.75
C GLN A 10 24.11 -14.00 29.80
N ALA A 11 24.71 -13.12 30.60
CA ALA A 11 24.30 -11.72 30.68
C ALA A 11 24.60 -10.99 29.37
N ARG A 12 23.61 -10.23 28.87
CA ARG A 12 23.74 -9.35 27.70
C ARG A 12 24.44 -8.06 28.11
N LEU A 13 25.68 -7.88 27.64
CA LEU A 13 26.51 -6.71 27.92
C LEU A 13 26.41 -5.72 26.76
N LYS A 14 25.96 -4.50 27.04
CA LYS A 14 26.06 -3.37 26.10
C LYS A 14 27.47 -2.79 26.22
N VAL A 15 28.30 -2.94 25.18
CA VAL A 15 29.67 -2.44 25.15
C VAL A 15 29.84 -1.43 24.01
N SER A 16 30.63 -0.38 24.25
CA SER A 16 30.99 0.56 23.17
C SER A 16 31.86 -0.14 22.12
N SER A 17 31.63 0.16 20.84
CA SER A 17 32.37 -0.42 19.71
C SER A 17 33.87 -0.13 19.73
N GLN A 18 34.31 0.86 20.51
CA GLN A 18 35.74 1.15 20.76
C GLN A 18 36.50 0.06 21.55
N PHE A 19 35.78 -0.93 22.13
CA PHE A 19 36.39 -2.07 22.84
C PHE A 19 36.37 -3.38 22.05
N THR A 20 35.97 -3.32 20.77
CA THR A 20 36.01 -4.47 19.86
C THR A 20 37.44 -4.99 19.72
N GLY A 21 37.62 -6.32 19.79
CA GLY A 21 38.94 -6.95 19.76
C GLY A 21 39.72 -6.93 21.08
N ARG A 22 39.20 -6.31 22.15
CA ARG A 22 39.77 -6.41 23.51
C ARG A 22 38.91 -7.30 24.40
N ALA A 23 39.55 -7.98 25.35
CA ALA A 23 38.85 -8.80 26.33
C ALA A 23 38.34 -7.92 27.49
N GLY A 24 37.03 -7.94 27.74
CA GLY A 24 36.38 -7.12 28.78
C GLY A 24 35.90 -7.96 29.95
N LYS A 25 36.09 -7.47 31.18
CA LYS A 25 35.51 -8.14 32.37
C LYS A 25 33.99 -7.97 32.40
N CYS A 26 33.27 -9.06 32.65
CA CYS A 26 31.82 -9.03 32.79
C CYS A 26 31.41 -8.39 34.13
N PRO A 27 30.59 -7.31 34.16
CA PRO A 27 30.14 -6.69 35.41
C PRO A 27 29.18 -7.57 36.23
N ARG A 28 28.69 -8.70 35.69
CA ARG A 28 27.80 -9.65 36.39
C ARG A 28 28.53 -10.81 37.09
N CYS A 29 29.70 -11.22 36.60
CA CYS A 29 30.43 -12.38 37.14
C CYS A 29 31.95 -12.19 37.27
N GLY A 30 32.49 -11.03 36.88
CA GLY A 30 33.94 -10.75 36.87
C GLY A 30 34.73 -11.38 35.72
N GLU A 31 34.17 -12.41 35.07
CA GLU A 31 34.82 -13.23 34.05
C GLU A 31 35.30 -12.44 32.82
N ILE A 32 36.43 -12.83 32.25
CA ILE A 32 37.03 -12.14 31.10
C ILE A 32 36.38 -12.62 29.80
N VAL A 33 35.58 -11.76 29.16
CA VAL A 33 34.85 -12.07 27.93
C VAL A 33 35.59 -11.52 26.70
N PRO A 34 36.03 -12.36 25.74
CA PRO A 34 36.64 -11.89 24.50
C PRO A 34 35.57 -11.31 23.56
N ILE A 35 35.67 -10.01 23.28
CA ILE A 35 34.73 -9.32 22.37
C ILE A 35 35.20 -9.50 20.92
N ARG A 36 34.76 -10.59 20.29
CA ARG A 36 34.94 -10.81 18.84
C ARG A 36 33.78 -10.20 18.06
N GLN A 37 34.06 -9.57 16.93
CA GLN A 37 33.03 -9.33 15.92
C GLN A 37 32.52 -10.67 15.42
N SER A 38 31.21 -10.87 15.45
CA SER A 38 30.53 -11.97 14.76
C SER A 38 30.49 -11.64 13.27
N GLU A 39 31.58 -11.94 12.59
CA GLU A 39 31.71 -11.80 11.14
C GLU A 39 30.89 -12.91 10.46
N GLN A 40 29.76 -12.54 9.84
CA GLN A 40 28.98 -13.48 9.04
C GLN A 40 29.71 -13.70 7.71
N THR A 41 30.10 -14.95 7.46
CA THR A 41 30.92 -15.33 6.30
C THR A 41 30.13 -15.32 4.98
N PRO A 42 30.67 -14.77 3.89
CA PRO A 42 30.01 -14.70 2.57
C PRO A 42 30.52 -15.78 1.58
N PRO A 43 29.93 -15.83 0.37
CA PRO A 43 30.66 -16.00 -0.88
C PRO A 43 30.50 -14.73 -1.75
N SER A 44 31.55 -13.96 -2.03
CA SER A 44 32.42 -14.08 -3.22
C SER A 44 31.63 -14.32 -4.53
N THR A 45 31.70 -13.47 -5.56
CA THR A 45 32.92 -12.83 -6.09
C THR A 45 32.60 -11.51 -6.84
N ALA A 46 33.44 -10.48 -6.68
CA ALA A 46 33.40 -9.16 -7.37
C ALA A 46 34.54 -9.09 -8.44
N PRO A 47 34.88 -7.96 -9.14
CA PRO A 47 34.47 -6.53 -9.04
C PRO A 47 33.99 -5.98 -10.42
N THR A 48 33.90 -4.68 -10.80
CA THR A 48 34.41 -3.39 -10.29
C THR A 48 33.50 -2.21 -10.74
N GLY A 49 33.34 -1.15 -9.93
CA GLY A 49 32.84 0.15 -10.39
C GLY A 49 32.24 1.03 -9.27
N ALA A 50 32.89 2.14 -8.92
CA ALA A 50 32.44 3.08 -7.86
C ALA A 50 31.36 4.07 -8.39
N ALA A 51 30.61 4.85 -7.58
CA ALA A 51 30.79 5.28 -6.18
C ALA A 51 29.47 5.81 -5.55
N GLY A 52 29.43 6.02 -4.22
CA GLY A 52 28.80 7.24 -3.65
C GLY A 52 27.47 7.16 -2.87
N SER A 53 27.54 6.76 -1.59
CA SER A 53 26.89 7.40 -0.42
C SER A 53 25.35 7.34 -0.16
N SER A 54 25.02 6.63 0.94
CA SER A 54 23.89 6.88 1.90
C SER A 54 22.45 6.50 1.51
N PRO A 55 21.55 6.21 2.49
CA PRO A 55 21.67 5.17 3.53
C PRO A 55 20.41 4.25 3.57
N PRO A 56 20.51 2.94 3.91
CA PRO A 56 19.33 2.08 3.97
C PRO A 56 18.59 2.22 5.32
N PRO A 57 17.26 2.49 5.32
CA PRO A 57 16.40 2.19 6.46
C PRO A 57 16.16 0.68 6.57
N ALA A 58 15.70 0.24 7.75
CA ALA A 58 15.66 -1.18 8.12
C ALA A 58 14.54 -1.99 7.45
N GLU A 59 14.90 -3.21 7.03
CA GLU A 59 14.11 -4.45 7.20
C GLU A 59 12.67 -4.43 6.65
N ASP A 60 12.52 -4.27 5.33
CA ASP A 60 11.53 -5.05 4.57
C ASP A 60 12.19 -6.39 4.17
N GLU A 61 11.53 -7.51 4.44
CA GLU A 61 12.01 -8.86 4.06
C GLU A 61 12.01 -9.06 2.54
N ASP A 62 12.85 -9.99 2.07
CA ASP A 62 13.23 -10.26 0.68
C ASP A 62 12.06 -10.80 -0.18
N LEU A 63 11.07 -9.95 -0.44
CA LEU A 63 10.06 -10.13 -1.47
C LEU A 63 10.66 -9.66 -2.81
N PRO A 64 10.42 -10.38 -3.93
CA PRO A 64 10.90 -9.95 -5.24
C PRO A 64 10.39 -8.54 -5.52
N HIS A 65 11.27 -7.67 -6.02
CA HIS A 65 10.95 -6.27 -6.34
C HIS A 65 10.05 -6.22 -7.58
N ILE A 66 8.78 -6.51 -7.36
CA ILE A 66 7.71 -6.39 -8.36
C ILE A 66 7.57 -4.90 -8.65
N GLU A 67 7.65 -4.53 -9.92
CA GLU A 67 7.45 -3.16 -10.38
C GLU A 67 6.00 -2.73 -10.08
N HIS A 68 5.79 -2.23 -8.87
CA HIS A 68 4.60 -1.50 -8.53
C HIS A 68 4.58 -0.21 -9.37
N PRO A 69 3.52 0.06 -10.14
CA PRO A 69 3.39 1.32 -10.83
C PRO A 69 3.39 2.44 -9.78
N ASP A 70 4.41 3.29 -9.85
CA ASP A 70 4.75 4.23 -8.77
C ASP A 70 3.62 5.18 -8.38
N ARG A 71 2.60 5.38 -9.23
CA ARG A 71 1.61 6.46 -9.09
C ARG A 71 0.20 6.13 -9.57
N LEU A 72 -0.77 6.75 -8.92
CA LEU A 72 -2.17 6.81 -9.36
C LEU A 72 -2.28 7.51 -10.72
N VAL A 73 -2.92 6.83 -11.69
CA VAL A 73 -3.21 7.39 -13.02
C VAL A 73 -4.16 8.57 -12.88
N ARG A 74 -3.69 9.78 -13.23
CA ARG A 74 -4.41 11.05 -13.02
C ARG A 74 -5.73 11.20 -13.77
N HIS A 75 -5.95 10.43 -14.83
CA HIS A 75 -7.19 10.45 -15.60
C HIS A 75 -8.27 9.55 -14.98
N PHE A 76 -7.89 8.64 -14.08
CA PHE A 76 -8.80 7.71 -13.42
C PHE A 76 -9.31 8.28 -12.10
N HIS A 77 -10.46 7.77 -11.66
CA HIS A 77 -10.98 8.03 -10.32
C HIS A 77 -10.80 6.78 -9.47
N TYR A 78 -10.39 6.95 -8.22
CA TYR A 78 -10.20 5.84 -7.29
C TYR A 78 -11.16 5.98 -6.12
N LEU A 79 -11.80 4.87 -5.75
CA LEU A 79 -12.75 4.78 -4.66
C LEU A 79 -12.25 3.71 -3.68
N VAL A 80 -12.40 3.93 -2.39
CA VAL A 80 -12.24 2.85 -1.40
C VAL A 80 -13.60 2.56 -0.79
N CYS A 81 -13.99 1.29 -0.83
CA CYS A 81 -15.18 0.78 -0.18
C CYS A 81 -14.78 -0.15 0.97
N ASP A 82 -15.44 0.00 2.12
CA ASP A 82 -15.50 -1.02 3.17
C ASP A 82 -16.76 -1.89 2.96
N ARG A 83 -17.00 -2.88 3.82
CA ARG A 83 -18.20 -3.72 3.80
C ARG A 83 -19.52 -2.93 3.72
N GLN A 84 -19.60 -1.74 4.33
CA GLN A 84 -20.79 -0.88 4.36
C GLN A 84 -20.89 0.11 3.17
N GLY A 85 -19.93 0.09 2.24
CA GLY A 85 -19.90 0.98 1.07
C GLY A 85 -18.76 1.99 1.10
N LEU A 86 -18.94 3.12 0.41
CA LEU A 86 -17.90 4.10 0.12
C LEU A 86 -17.37 4.82 1.38
N VAL A 87 -16.04 4.73 1.59
CA VAL A 87 -15.31 5.35 2.72
C VAL A 87 -14.31 6.41 2.29
N ALA A 88 -13.71 6.31 1.10
CA ALA A 88 -12.81 7.32 0.56
C ALA A 88 -12.90 7.43 -0.98
N THR A 89 -12.49 8.57 -1.52
CA THR A 89 -12.40 8.87 -2.96
C THR A 89 -11.13 9.67 -3.24
N TRP A 90 -10.51 9.48 -4.40
CA TRP A 90 -9.39 10.29 -4.87
C TRP A 90 -9.68 10.89 -6.24
N GLU A 91 -9.28 12.15 -6.40
CA GLU A 91 -9.45 12.94 -7.60
C GLU A 91 -8.17 13.74 -7.87
N SER A 92 -7.73 13.78 -9.13
CA SER A 92 -6.49 14.44 -9.55
C SER A 92 -6.55 15.98 -9.59
N ASN A 93 -7.64 16.57 -9.10
CA ASN A 93 -7.91 18.02 -9.03
C ASN A 93 -7.17 18.75 -7.90
N GLY A 94 -6.14 18.14 -7.30
CA GLY A 94 -5.36 18.70 -6.20
C GLY A 94 -6.04 18.62 -4.81
N GLN A 95 -7.23 18.04 -4.70
CA GLN A 95 -7.80 17.66 -3.40
C GLN A 95 -7.14 16.38 -2.85
N GLY A 96 -6.74 15.45 -3.74
CA GLY A 96 -6.15 14.18 -3.36
C GLY A 96 -7.19 13.26 -2.73
N TRP A 97 -6.80 12.50 -1.71
CA TRP A 97 -7.72 11.63 -0.99
C TRP A 97 -8.69 12.42 -0.10
N MET A 98 -9.98 12.13 -0.31
CA MET A 98 -11.11 12.62 0.45
C MET A 98 -11.76 11.45 1.17
N ILE A 99 -11.97 11.56 2.49
CA ILE A 99 -12.58 10.51 3.31
C ILE A 99 -13.95 10.94 3.82
N ARG A 100 -14.83 9.97 4.01
CA ARG A 100 -16.20 10.19 4.46
C ARG A 100 -16.24 10.43 5.98
N SER A 101 -16.58 11.65 6.39
CA SER A 101 -16.72 12.07 7.78
C SER A 101 -18.21 12.34 8.09
N GLY A 102 -19.01 11.27 8.17
CA GLY A 102 -20.46 11.35 8.31
C GLY A 102 -21.17 11.55 6.96
N THR A 103 -21.79 12.72 6.78
CA THR A 103 -22.48 13.10 5.53
C THR A 103 -21.58 13.82 4.52
N THR A 104 -20.41 14.30 4.93
CA THR A 104 -19.49 15.08 4.08
C THR A 104 -18.18 14.33 3.80
N PHE A 105 -17.51 14.75 2.73
CA PHE A 105 -16.15 14.31 2.41
C PHE A 105 -15.14 15.38 2.83
N VAL A 106 -14.06 14.96 3.49
CA VAL A 106 -13.00 15.84 4.02
C VAL A 106 -11.62 15.32 3.60
N ARG A 107 -10.63 16.21 3.42
CA ARG A 107 -9.28 15.79 3.01
C ARG A 107 -8.65 14.86 4.04
N ALA A 108 -8.23 13.68 3.60
CA ALA A 108 -7.68 12.61 4.43
C ALA A 108 -6.45 13.07 5.23
N VAL A 109 -5.51 13.75 4.56
CA VAL A 109 -4.26 14.28 5.16
C VAL A 109 -4.53 15.27 6.31
N ARG A 110 -5.72 15.92 6.35
CA ARG A 110 -6.12 16.83 7.44
C ARG A 110 -7.02 16.19 8.50
N ASN A 111 -7.40 14.94 8.32
CA ASN A 111 -8.36 14.20 9.14
C ASN A 111 -7.90 12.73 9.33
N ALA A 112 -6.59 12.51 9.49
CA ALA A 112 -6.01 11.18 9.55
C ALA A 112 -6.51 10.36 10.76
N ASP A 113 -6.93 11.06 11.82
CA ASP A 113 -7.62 10.53 13.00
C ASP A 113 -8.93 9.79 12.67
N LYS A 114 -9.55 10.10 11.52
CA LYS A 114 -10.81 9.49 11.07
C LYS A 114 -10.60 8.33 10.09
N LEU A 115 -9.36 7.99 9.74
CA LEU A 115 -9.05 6.85 8.86
C LEU A 115 -9.21 5.54 9.66
N PRO A 116 -10.13 4.63 9.28
CA PRO A 116 -10.28 3.38 10.00
C PRO A 116 -9.04 2.49 9.78
N ALA A 117 -8.37 2.14 10.88
CA ALA A 117 -7.11 1.38 10.86
C ALA A 117 -7.28 -0.10 10.48
N GLN A 118 -8.50 -0.63 10.50
CA GLN A 118 -8.83 -2.01 10.12
C GLN A 118 -10.22 -2.06 9.45
N GLY A 119 -10.39 -2.92 8.46
CA GLY A 119 -11.64 -3.13 7.71
C GLY A 119 -11.47 -4.12 6.55
N ASP A 120 -12.51 -4.35 5.76
CA ASP A 120 -12.39 -5.09 4.48
C ASP A 120 -12.44 -4.10 3.32
N PHE A 121 -11.30 -3.46 3.08
CA PHE A 121 -11.20 -2.39 2.10
C PHE A 121 -10.94 -2.93 0.69
N LYS A 122 -11.80 -2.55 -0.24
CA LYS A 122 -11.60 -2.74 -1.69
C LYS A 122 -11.25 -1.39 -2.31
N LEU A 123 -10.20 -1.34 -3.12
CA LEU A 123 -9.87 -0.20 -3.98
C LEU A 123 -10.53 -0.43 -5.34
N VAL A 124 -11.40 0.46 -5.76
CA VAL A 124 -12.04 0.44 -7.07
C VAL A 124 -11.40 1.52 -7.93
N GLU A 125 -10.85 1.10 -9.06
CA GLU A 125 -10.33 1.97 -10.12
C GLU A 125 -11.42 2.14 -11.19
N LEU A 126 -11.75 3.40 -11.50
CA LEU A 126 -12.66 3.79 -12.57
C LEU A 126 -11.83 4.36 -13.72
N GLN A 127 -11.73 3.59 -14.80
CA GLN A 127 -10.86 3.87 -15.94
C GLN A 127 -11.61 4.75 -16.95
N ILE A 128 -11.35 6.06 -16.88
CA ILE A 128 -11.90 7.06 -17.79
C ILE A 128 -10.95 7.26 -18.97
N VAL A 129 -11.45 7.06 -20.18
CA VAL A 129 -10.70 7.11 -21.44
C VAL A 129 -11.20 8.31 -22.26
N PRO A 130 -10.31 9.13 -22.84
CA PRO A 130 -10.69 10.14 -23.83
C PRO A 130 -11.01 9.48 -25.17
N HIS A 131 -12.18 9.78 -25.72
CA HIS A 131 -12.68 9.25 -26.98
C HIS A 131 -12.46 10.26 -28.12
N PRO A 132 -12.24 9.86 -29.38
CA PRO A 132 -11.92 10.76 -30.50
C PRO A 132 -13.00 11.81 -30.85
N ASP A 133 -14.21 11.69 -30.32
CA ASP A 133 -15.26 12.72 -30.39
C ASP A 133 -15.05 13.89 -29.40
N GLY A 134 -13.99 13.84 -28.58
CA GLY A 134 -13.70 14.81 -27.53
C GLY A 134 -14.45 14.55 -26.21
N SER A 135 -15.24 13.47 -26.12
CA SER A 135 -15.88 13.04 -24.89
C SER A 135 -14.94 12.21 -24.00
N HIS A 136 -15.25 12.13 -22.72
CA HIS A 136 -14.63 11.19 -21.79
C HIS A 136 -15.64 10.11 -21.43
N ARG A 137 -15.23 8.84 -21.51
CA ARG A 137 -16.10 7.68 -21.26
C ARG A 137 -15.48 6.79 -20.17
N LEU A 138 -16.31 6.26 -19.30
CA LEU A 138 -15.93 5.28 -18.29
C LEU A 138 -15.98 3.90 -18.96
N GLU A 139 -14.84 3.45 -19.49
CA GLU A 139 -14.74 2.19 -20.25
C GLU A 139 -14.45 0.99 -19.35
N GLY A 140 -13.67 1.21 -18.28
CA GLY A 140 -13.21 0.15 -17.39
C GLY A 140 -13.52 0.38 -15.91
N LEU A 141 -13.65 -0.72 -15.18
CA LEU A 141 -13.72 -0.77 -13.73
C LEU A 141 -12.92 -1.98 -13.28
N HIS A 142 -11.97 -1.77 -12.37
CA HIS A 142 -11.18 -2.84 -11.73
C HIS A 142 -11.23 -2.71 -10.21
N VAL A 143 -11.17 -3.85 -9.51
CA VAL A 143 -11.28 -3.95 -8.06
C VAL A 143 -10.07 -4.67 -7.49
N TYR A 144 -9.35 -4.02 -6.60
CA TYR A 144 -8.20 -4.57 -5.88
C TYR A 144 -8.57 -4.82 -4.42
N GLN A 145 -8.13 -5.95 -3.87
CA GLN A 145 -8.15 -6.19 -2.44
C GLN A 145 -7.05 -5.37 -1.77
N LEU A 146 -7.40 -4.55 -0.77
CA LEU A 146 -6.40 -3.93 0.09
C LEU A 146 -6.14 -4.78 1.35
N ALA A 147 -4.99 -4.56 1.97
CA ALA A 147 -4.67 -5.13 3.27
C ALA A 147 -5.72 -4.76 4.32
N SER A 148 -6.16 -5.74 5.11
CA SER A 148 -7.22 -5.57 6.11
C SER A 148 -6.84 -4.65 7.27
N ARG A 149 -5.55 -4.30 7.41
CA ARG A 149 -5.01 -3.39 8.42
C ARG A 149 -4.12 -2.34 7.78
N TYR A 150 -4.17 -1.12 8.30
CA TYR A 150 -3.34 0.03 7.94
C TYR A 150 -3.37 0.48 6.46
N ALA A 151 -4.23 -0.11 5.61
CA ALA A 151 -4.34 0.29 4.20
C ALA A 151 -4.76 1.75 4.04
N LEU A 152 -5.85 2.18 4.71
CA LEU A 152 -6.31 3.56 4.65
C LEU A 152 -5.36 4.54 5.35
N THR A 153 -4.70 4.15 6.45
CA THR A 153 -3.72 5.02 7.13
C THR A 153 -2.48 5.33 6.28
N ARG A 154 -2.20 4.54 5.22
CA ARG A 154 -1.11 4.86 4.29
C ARG A 154 -1.39 6.13 3.47
N ILE A 155 -2.66 6.48 3.22
CA ILE A 155 -3.07 7.69 2.49
C ILE A 155 -2.48 8.98 3.09
N GLU A 156 -2.31 9.04 4.42
CA GLU A 156 -1.70 10.19 5.11
C GLU A 156 -0.25 10.43 4.64
N ARG A 157 0.47 9.36 4.31
CA ARG A 157 1.90 9.40 3.93
C ARG A 157 2.14 9.81 2.47
N GLY A 158 1.10 9.79 1.64
CA GLY A 158 1.18 10.09 0.22
C GLY A 158 -0.02 9.54 -0.54
N GLU A 159 -0.36 10.17 -1.65
CA GLU A 159 -1.55 9.78 -2.43
C GLU A 159 -1.38 8.37 -3.04
N ASP A 160 -0.19 8.05 -3.51
CA ASP A 160 0.16 6.78 -4.14
C ASP A 160 0.42 5.65 -3.12
N ALA A 161 0.63 5.98 -1.84
CA ALA A 161 1.03 5.02 -0.80
C ALA A 161 -0.02 3.93 -0.51
N ILE A 162 -1.26 4.11 -0.97
CA ILE A 162 -2.32 3.10 -0.92
C ILE A 162 -2.06 1.93 -1.90
N LEU A 163 -1.32 2.15 -3.00
CA LEU A 163 -1.02 1.10 -3.98
C LEU A 163 -0.17 -0.01 -3.36
N GLY A 164 0.80 0.34 -2.51
CA GLY A 164 1.56 -0.61 -1.70
C GLY A 164 0.75 -1.33 -0.61
N ALA A 165 -0.55 -1.04 -0.47
CA ALA A 165 -1.49 -1.79 0.38
C ALA A 165 -2.31 -2.82 -0.42
N ILE A 166 -2.19 -2.87 -1.75
CA ILE A 166 -2.83 -3.90 -2.59
C ILE A 166 -2.29 -5.28 -2.22
N ARG A 167 -3.17 -6.28 -2.25
CA ARG A 167 -2.88 -7.70 -1.92
C ARG A 167 -3.35 -8.69 -2.99
N GLY A 168 -4.00 -8.22 -4.05
CA GLY A 168 -4.52 -9.06 -5.11
C GLY A 168 -5.76 -8.46 -5.79
N PRO A 169 -6.36 -9.18 -6.75
CA PRO A 169 -7.70 -8.87 -7.22
C PRO A 169 -8.69 -8.96 -6.06
N GLY A 170 -9.61 -7.99 -5.99
CA GLY A 170 -10.74 -7.99 -5.07
C GLY A 170 -12.05 -8.23 -5.82
N SER A 171 -13.16 -8.19 -5.10
CA SER A 171 -14.50 -8.16 -5.71
C SER A 171 -15.44 -7.31 -4.86
N LEU A 172 -16.54 -6.83 -5.45
CA LEU A 172 -17.52 -5.98 -4.77
C LEU A 172 -18.77 -6.77 -4.40
N ASN A 173 -19.16 -6.67 -3.14
CA ASN A 173 -20.47 -7.13 -2.67
C ASN A 173 -21.61 -6.23 -3.20
N ARG A 174 -22.87 -6.63 -3.00
CA ARG A 174 -24.05 -5.90 -3.48
C ARG A 174 -24.12 -4.44 -3.00
N ASP A 175 -23.83 -4.19 -1.73
CA ASP A 175 -23.89 -2.86 -1.12
C ASP A 175 -22.75 -1.96 -1.62
N GLN A 176 -21.57 -2.55 -1.84
CA GLN A 176 -20.41 -1.88 -2.44
C GLN A 176 -20.69 -1.52 -3.91
N LYS A 177 -21.22 -2.44 -4.72
CA LYS A 177 -21.64 -2.15 -6.10
C LYS A 177 -22.68 -1.03 -6.14
N ALA A 178 -23.71 -1.07 -5.28
CA ALA A 178 -24.71 -0.02 -5.18
C ALA A 178 -24.11 1.33 -4.76
N ALA A 179 -23.13 1.34 -3.85
CA ALA A 179 -22.42 2.56 -3.43
C ALA A 179 -21.55 3.15 -4.56
N VAL A 180 -20.82 2.31 -5.30
CA VAL A 180 -20.02 2.71 -6.48
C VAL A 180 -20.93 3.24 -7.59
N PHE A 181 -22.03 2.54 -7.90
CA PHE A 181 -22.96 2.97 -8.95
C PHE A 181 -23.68 4.27 -8.60
N ARG A 182 -24.04 4.48 -7.32
CA ARG A 182 -24.54 5.77 -6.85
C ARG A 182 -23.50 6.88 -7.02
N TYR A 183 -22.24 6.66 -6.62
CA TYR A 183 -21.17 7.63 -6.82
C TYR A 183 -20.99 7.98 -8.31
N ILE A 184 -20.97 6.99 -9.20
CA ILE A 184 -20.89 7.20 -10.65
C ILE A 184 -22.05 8.09 -11.14
N ARG A 185 -23.29 7.80 -10.72
CA ARG A 185 -24.48 8.58 -11.11
C ARG A 185 -24.51 10.00 -10.56
N GLU A 186 -23.91 10.25 -9.40
CA GLU A 186 -23.84 11.57 -8.76
C GLU A 186 -22.67 12.41 -9.30
N LYS A 187 -21.54 11.77 -9.63
CA LYS A 187 -20.30 12.43 -10.05
C LYS A 187 -20.22 12.66 -11.56
N PHE A 188 -20.74 11.74 -12.37
CA PHE A 188 -20.52 11.70 -13.81
C PHE A 188 -21.81 11.90 -14.61
N MET A 189 -21.73 12.72 -15.67
CA MET A 189 -22.84 12.91 -16.60
C MET A 189 -23.22 11.58 -17.26
N ARG A 190 -24.53 11.37 -17.44
CA ARG A 190 -25.13 10.14 -17.98
C ARG A 190 -24.43 9.57 -19.22
N PRO A 191 -24.11 10.39 -20.26
CA PRO A 191 -23.45 9.90 -21.48
C PRO A 191 -22.05 9.31 -21.27
N MET A 192 -21.39 9.60 -20.14
CA MET A 192 -20.05 9.05 -19.86
C MET A 192 -20.07 7.59 -19.42
N TRP A 193 -21.24 7.04 -19.03
CA TRP A 193 -21.35 5.66 -18.51
C TRP A 193 -22.59 4.89 -19.01
N GLU A 194 -23.62 5.56 -19.54
CA GLU A 194 -24.85 4.88 -20.00
C GLU A 194 -24.62 3.98 -21.23
N ASP A 195 -23.67 4.34 -22.10
CA ASP A 195 -23.31 3.53 -23.28
C ASP A 195 -22.52 2.25 -22.92
N ASN A 196 -21.93 2.17 -21.72
CA ASN A 196 -21.14 1.02 -21.28
C ASN A 196 -22.03 -0.02 -20.59
N GLN A 197 -22.68 -0.87 -21.38
CA GLN A 197 -23.53 -1.95 -20.87
C GLN A 197 -22.77 -2.91 -19.94
N ALA A 198 -21.51 -3.25 -20.24
CA ALA A 198 -20.72 -4.14 -19.38
C ALA A 198 -20.53 -3.58 -17.96
N LEU A 199 -20.34 -2.26 -17.82
CA LEU A 199 -20.29 -1.58 -16.52
C LEU A 199 -21.62 -1.65 -15.78
N ILE A 200 -22.72 -1.39 -16.48
CA ILE A 200 -24.07 -1.42 -15.89
C ILE A 200 -24.41 -2.84 -15.44
N ASP A 201 -24.17 -3.84 -16.30
CA ASP A 201 -24.34 -5.26 -15.99
C ASP A 201 -23.48 -5.66 -14.79
N TYR A 202 -22.19 -5.33 -14.77
CA TYR A 202 -21.31 -5.65 -13.65
C TYR A 202 -21.80 -5.05 -12.32
N LEU A 203 -22.24 -3.78 -12.32
CA LEU A 203 -22.69 -3.08 -11.11
C LEU A 203 -24.11 -3.46 -10.67
N THR A 204 -24.94 -4.02 -11.55
CA THR A 204 -26.31 -4.46 -11.22
C THR A 204 -26.44 -5.98 -10.98
N ASN A 205 -25.51 -6.77 -11.52
CA ASN A 205 -25.48 -8.23 -11.37
C ASN A 205 -25.06 -8.66 -9.94
N GLN A 206 -25.57 -9.82 -9.52
CA GLN A 206 -25.29 -10.48 -8.25
C GLN A 206 -23.97 -11.29 -8.23
N ASP A 207 -23.20 -11.32 -9.31
CA ASP A 207 -21.88 -11.95 -9.31
C ASP A 207 -20.91 -11.22 -8.36
N TYR A 208 -20.39 -11.93 -7.36
CA TYR A 208 -19.44 -11.42 -6.36
C TYR A 208 -18.01 -11.95 -6.55
N HIS A 209 -17.72 -12.62 -7.67
CA HIS A 209 -16.42 -13.26 -7.92
C HIS A 209 -15.59 -12.53 -8.99
N SER A 210 -16.22 -11.79 -9.91
CA SER A 210 -15.50 -11.02 -10.92
C SER A 210 -14.80 -9.77 -10.34
N PRO A 211 -13.51 -9.53 -10.65
CA PRO A 211 -12.76 -8.38 -10.15
C PRO A 211 -13.02 -7.08 -10.92
N GLY A 212 -13.89 -7.09 -11.92
CA GLY A 212 -14.19 -5.92 -12.74
C GLY A 212 -14.59 -6.30 -14.15
N ILE A 213 -14.57 -5.30 -15.05
CA ILE A 213 -14.88 -5.43 -16.48
C ILE A 213 -13.65 -5.22 -17.38
N SER A 214 -12.54 -4.75 -16.80
CA SER A 214 -11.31 -4.41 -17.52
C SER A 214 -10.08 -5.02 -16.85
N PRO A 215 -8.97 -5.22 -17.59
CA PRO A 215 -7.72 -5.71 -17.01
C PRO A 215 -7.20 -4.73 -15.93
N PRO A 216 -6.45 -5.25 -14.93
CA PRO A 216 -5.82 -4.41 -13.93
C PRO A 216 -4.79 -3.48 -14.58
N THR A 217 -4.89 -2.18 -14.32
CA THR A 217 -3.82 -1.23 -14.67
C THR A 217 -2.59 -1.43 -13.79
N HIS A 218 -2.78 -1.90 -12.55
CA HIS A 218 -1.72 -2.08 -11.58
C HIS A 218 -1.43 -3.57 -11.36
N PRO A 219 -0.19 -4.06 -11.59
CA PRO A 219 0.19 -5.42 -11.20
C PRO A 219 -0.08 -5.66 -9.72
N ALA A 220 -0.86 -6.70 -9.45
CA ALA A 220 -0.91 -7.29 -8.12
C ALA A 220 0.42 -7.98 -7.83
N SER A 221 1.00 -7.77 -6.64
CA SER A 221 2.10 -8.61 -6.17
C SER A 221 1.66 -10.07 -6.19
N PRO A 222 2.44 -11.01 -6.77
CA PRO A 222 2.35 -12.41 -6.36
C PRO A 222 2.50 -12.51 -4.84
N ALA A 223 1.64 -13.33 -4.24
CA ALA A 223 1.62 -13.64 -2.81
C ALA A 223 2.52 -14.83 -2.47
#